data_AF-A0A7X3P0W2-F1
#
_entry.id   AF-A0A7X3P0W2-F1
#
_cell.length_a   1.000
_cell.length_b   1.000
_cell.length_c   1.000
_cell.angle_alpha   90.00
_cell.angle_beta   90.00
_cell.angle_gamma   90.00
#
_symmetry.space_group_name_H-M   'P 1'
#
loop_
_entity.id
_entity.type
_entity.pdbx_description
1 polymer ?
#
loop_
_entity_poly.entity_id
_entity_poly.type
_entity_poly.pdbx_seq_one_letter_code
_entity_poly.pdbx_strand_id
1 'polypeptide(L)'
;MQLRSLPKLRSITKLSPTLFATLKQCPLRVGLRQAKAQQTTRSSKAALLGTIAHRVLEKASTMHRNSDNLQTQAKATWDKTVDEVKKELQASPFDRCLLPITRWKKYYLLRARTIRRCEEIALNHGISETQVIASERKFESVRYGFTGKPDLILRRANGLVIIDYKSGELPNDPENREEKIELWQQQILFSAAIIKETSGELPVKGEIRLLNNEVIHIPINLQKVKTLSEEAQALKENYNTKVEMGVAYSELAQYSVDGCAFCEFKGACNTFWKENPQPIPGTDEYGCLSGRVLKVTTGKSKNRSIVIRYRKLDGSSQEWQILNLSAEQFGDLEELKQGTLVRLLNFKIESDKSYRAKPTQNSVIWEVPESFL
;
A
#
# COMPACT_ATOMS: atom_id res chain seq x y z
N MET A 1 -21.74 1.33 10.59
CA MET A 1 -20.76 2.44 10.46
C MET A 1 -20.98 3.24 9.17
N GLN A 2 -21.64 4.41 9.23
CA GLN A 2 -21.99 5.22 8.04
C GLN A 2 -20.83 6.13 7.61
N LEU A 3 -20.36 6.00 6.37
CA LEU A 3 -19.53 7.04 5.75
C LEU A 3 -20.40 8.26 5.50
N ARG A 4 -20.04 9.38 6.14
CA ARG A 4 -20.43 10.72 5.70
C ARG A 4 -19.87 10.91 4.29
N SER A 5 -20.60 11.63 3.43
CA SER A 5 -20.31 11.90 2.01
C SER A 5 -18.83 11.89 1.59
N LEU A 6 -18.58 11.53 0.32
CA LEU A 6 -17.24 11.60 -0.26
C LEU A 6 -16.57 12.97 -0.02
N PRO A 7 -15.30 13.00 0.43
CA PRO A 7 -14.67 14.25 0.86
C PRO A 7 -14.14 15.04 -0.33
N LYS A 8 -14.25 16.37 -0.30
CA LYS A 8 -13.69 17.25 -1.34
C LYS A 8 -12.19 16.96 -1.57
N LEU A 9 -11.84 16.72 -2.83
CA LEU A 9 -10.46 16.43 -3.25
C LEU A 9 -9.58 17.70 -3.17
N ARG A 10 -8.25 17.49 -3.09
CA ARG A 10 -7.25 18.55 -2.95
C ARG A 10 -6.19 18.44 -4.03
N SER A 11 -5.67 19.59 -4.46
CA SER A 11 -4.53 19.67 -5.37
C SER A 11 -3.25 19.18 -4.69
N ILE A 12 -2.39 18.52 -5.47
CA ILE A 12 -1.06 18.07 -5.05
C ILE A 12 -0.12 19.27 -5.04
N THR A 13 0.37 19.66 -3.87
CA THR A 13 1.43 20.67 -3.73
C THR A 13 2.81 20.05 -3.93
N LYS A 14 3.08 18.94 -3.25
CA LYS A 14 4.32 18.18 -3.32
C LYS A 14 4.09 16.76 -3.82
N LEU A 15 4.93 16.31 -4.75
CA LEU A 15 4.88 14.97 -5.32
C LEU A 15 6.04 14.13 -4.78
N SER A 16 5.73 12.97 -4.19
CA SER A 16 6.74 11.99 -3.76
C SER A 16 6.79 10.81 -4.72
N PRO A 17 7.86 9.99 -4.72
CA PRO A 17 7.94 8.83 -5.60
C PRO A 17 6.74 7.88 -5.47
N THR A 18 6.33 7.59 -4.24
CA THR A 18 5.16 6.73 -3.95
C THR A 18 3.85 7.37 -4.41
N LEU A 19 3.72 8.70 -4.26
CA LEU A 19 2.54 9.43 -4.71
C LEU A 19 2.46 9.46 -6.24
N PHE A 20 3.60 9.65 -6.92
CA PHE A 20 3.71 9.58 -8.37
C PHE A 20 3.30 8.21 -8.93
N ALA A 21 3.83 7.12 -8.36
CA ALA A 21 3.43 5.77 -8.76
C ALA A 21 1.92 5.54 -8.57
N THR A 22 1.35 6.04 -7.47
CA THR A 22 -0.10 5.97 -7.23
C THR A 22 -0.89 6.83 -8.22
N LEU A 23 -0.37 8.01 -8.57
CA LEU A 23 -1.00 8.94 -9.51
C LEU A 23 -1.05 8.36 -10.92
N LYS A 24 0.02 7.70 -11.38
CA LYS A 24 0.05 6.95 -12.66
C LYS A 24 -1.01 5.85 -12.70
N GLN A 25 -1.22 5.16 -11.58
CA GLN A 25 -2.17 4.05 -11.52
C GLN A 25 -3.63 4.53 -11.44
N CYS A 26 -3.92 5.50 -10.58
CA CYS A 26 -5.29 5.98 -10.34
C CYS A 26 -5.28 7.37 -9.65
N PRO A 27 -5.57 8.46 -10.38
CA PRO A 27 -5.61 9.80 -9.81
C PRO A 27 -6.64 9.97 -8.68
N LEU A 28 -7.81 9.31 -8.76
CA LEU A 28 -8.80 9.34 -7.70
C LEU A 28 -8.25 8.79 -6.38
N ARG A 29 -7.43 7.72 -6.44
CA ARG A 29 -6.81 7.13 -5.24
C ARG A 29 -5.91 8.14 -4.54
N VAL A 30 -5.17 8.95 -5.29
CA VAL A 30 -4.37 10.04 -4.74
C VAL A 30 -5.23 11.08 -4.05
N GLY A 31 -6.30 11.54 -4.72
CA GLY A 31 -7.20 12.55 -4.14
C GLY A 31 -7.86 12.09 -2.84
N LEU A 32 -8.34 10.84 -2.80
CA LEU A 32 -8.95 10.26 -1.60
C LEU A 32 -7.94 10.14 -0.44
N ARG A 33 -6.67 9.76 -0.71
CA ARG A 33 -5.61 9.77 0.31
C ARG A 33 -5.37 11.16 0.88
N GLN A 34 -5.23 12.16 0.01
CA GLN A 34 -4.96 13.53 0.44
C GLN A 34 -6.12 14.15 1.20
N ALA A 35 -7.36 13.79 0.84
CA ALA A 35 -8.56 14.17 1.54
C ALA A 35 -8.76 13.40 2.87
N LYS A 36 -7.86 12.46 3.21
CA LYS A 36 -7.97 11.55 4.36
C LYS A 36 -9.31 10.82 4.38
N ALA A 37 -9.77 10.39 3.20
CA ALA A 37 -10.98 9.61 3.06
C ALA A 37 -10.87 8.32 3.90
N GLN A 38 -12.01 7.87 4.44
CA GLN A 38 -12.06 6.62 5.16
C GLN A 38 -11.73 5.46 4.22
N GLN A 39 -10.83 4.59 4.66
CA GLN A 39 -10.51 3.36 3.95
C GLN A 39 -11.69 2.39 4.02
N THR A 40 -11.85 1.61 2.96
CA THR A 40 -12.92 0.62 2.79
C THR A 40 -12.40 -0.82 2.80
N THR A 41 -11.08 -1.00 2.86
CA THR A 41 -10.42 -2.30 2.99
C THR A 41 -9.59 -2.34 4.25
N ARG A 42 -9.25 -3.56 4.69
CA ARG A 42 -8.24 -3.78 5.73
C ARG A 42 -6.84 -3.53 5.22
N SER A 43 -5.95 -3.23 6.16
CA SER A 43 -4.52 -3.17 5.92
C SER A 43 -3.95 -4.55 5.57
N SER A 44 -2.98 -4.60 4.65
CA SER A 44 -2.28 -5.84 4.31
C SER A 44 -1.24 -6.18 5.39
N LYS A 45 -1.29 -7.40 5.94
CA LYS A 45 -0.30 -7.91 6.91
C LYS A 45 1.13 -7.82 6.35
N ALA A 46 1.33 -8.13 5.07
CA ALA A 46 2.64 -8.04 4.44
C ALA A 46 3.13 -6.58 4.34
N ALA A 47 2.23 -5.65 3.99
CA ALA A 47 2.56 -4.23 3.95
C ALA A 47 2.89 -3.68 5.35
N LEU A 48 2.13 -4.07 6.38
CA LEU A 48 2.38 -3.70 7.77
C LEU A 48 3.73 -4.24 8.28
N LEU A 49 4.09 -5.48 7.94
CA LEU A 49 5.42 -6.03 8.23
C LEU A 49 6.53 -5.23 7.55
N GLY A 50 6.34 -4.86 6.28
CA GLY A 50 7.27 -4.00 5.56
C GLY A 50 7.44 -2.63 6.25
N THR A 51 6.35 -2.01 6.68
CA THR A 51 6.38 -0.76 7.46
C THR A 51 7.15 -0.90 8.77
N ILE A 52 6.95 -1.99 9.51
CA ILE A 52 7.72 -2.27 10.73
C ILE A 52 9.22 -2.36 10.39
N ALA A 53 9.58 -3.13 9.36
CA ALA A 53 10.96 -3.27 8.94
C ALA A 53 11.59 -1.91 8.57
N HIS A 54 10.91 -1.09 7.76
CA HIS A 54 11.39 0.25 7.40
C HIS A 54 11.56 1.15 8.62
N ARG A 55 10.57 1.26 9.51
CA ARG A 55 10.67 2.07 10.74
C ARG A 55 11.85 1.64 11.63
N VAL A 56 12.23 0.37 11.60
CA VAL A 56 13.41 -0.15 12.34
C VAL A 56 14.71 0.21 11.63
N LEU A 57 14.78 0.02 10.30
CA LEU A 57 15.95 0.40 9.50
C LEU A 57 16.23 1.90 9.58
N GLU A 58 15.18 2.73 9.58
CA GLU A 58 15.28 4.19 9.73
C GLU A 58 16.02 4.59 11.02
N LYS A 59 15.83 3.82 12.09
CA LYS A 59 16.45 4.05 13.40
C LYS A 59 17.88 3.48 13.47
N ALA A 60 18.27 2.61 12.54
CA ALA A 60 19.56 1.92 12.55
C ALA A 60 20.76 2.88 12.43
N SER A 61 20.63 3.96 11.65
CA SER A 61 21.69 4.97 11.49
C SER A 61 22.03 5.73 12.78
N THR A 62 21.11 5.73 13.76
CA THR A 62 21.27 6.37 15.07
C THR A 62 21.78 5.42 16.17
N MET A 63 21.91 4.12 15.88
CA MET A 63 22.37 3.13 16.86
C MET A 63 23.85 3.32 17.19
N HIS A 64 24.21 3.19 18.47
CA HIS A 64 25.57 3.45 18.94
C HIS A 64 26.54 2.32 18.52
N ARG A 65 27.53 2.70 17.70
CA ARG A 65 28.50 1.80 17.05
C ARG A 65 29.44 1.06 18.00
N ASN A 66 29.78 1.66 19.15
CA ASN A 66 30.80 1.16 20.07
C ASN A 66 30.23 0.25 21.17
N SER A 67 29.10 -0.39 20.93
CA SER A 67 28.55 -1.36 21.89
C SER A 67 28.58 -2.75 21.28
N ASP A 68 28.99 -3.75 22.06
CA ASP A 68 28.79 -5.19 21.79
C ASP A 68 27.29 -5.58 21.74
N ASN A 69 26.41 -4.60 21.50
CA ASN A 69 24.99 -4.63 21.78
C ASN A 69 24.13 -4.13 20.60
N LEU A 70 24.70 -3.91 19.41
CA LEU A 70 23.95 -3.46 18.22
C LEU A 70 22.77 -4.38 17.90
N GLN A 71 22.99 -5.69 17.97
CA GLN A 71 21.93 -6.67 17.74
C GLN A 71 20.78 -6.52 18.76
N THR A 72 21.11 -6.29 20.02
CA THR A 72 20.11 -6.08 21.09
C THR A 72 19.38 -4.76 20.91
N GLN A 73 20.08 -3.68 20.52
CA GLN A 73 19.44 -2.41 20.19
C GLN A 73 18.46 -2.56 19.02
N ALA A 74 18.84 -3.28 17.98
CA ALA A 74 17.97 -3.58 16.84
C ALA A 74 16.77 -4.45 17.24
N LYS A 75 16.96 -5.47 18.08
CA LYS A 75 15.88 -6.29 18.65
C LYS A 75 14.90 -5.44 19.47
N ALA A 76 15.40 -4.62 20.38
CA ALA A 76 14.58 -3.73 21.21
C ALA A 76 13.82 -2.70 20.35
N THR A 77 14.46 -2.19 19.31
CA THR A 77 13.83 -1.26 18.35
C THR A 77 12.71 -1.93 17.56
N TRP A 78 12.92 -3.17 17.12
CA TRP A 78 11.88 -3.97 16.49
C TRP A 78 10.69 -4.18 17.43
N ASP A 79 10.94 -4.65 18.64
CA ASP A 79 9.88 -4.98 19.60
C ASP A 79 9.06 -3.72 19.96
N LYS A 80 9.73 -2.58 20.19
CA LYS A 80 9.06 -1.28 20.38
C LYS A 80 8.19 -0.87 19.17
N THR A 81 8.71 -1.05 17.95
CA THR A 81 7.98 -0.69 16.73
C THR A 81 6.77 -1.59 16.51
N VAL A 82 6.87 -2.87 16.87
CA VAL A 82 5.72 -3.81 16.87
C VAL A 82 4.65 -3.36 17.85
N ASP A 83 5.03 -2.90 19.06
CA ASP A 83 4.07 -2.39 20.05
C ASP A 83 3.38 -1.10 19.60
N GLU A 84 4.10 -0.20 18.93
CA GLU A 84 3.53 1.01 18.31
C GLU A 84 2.47 0.64 17.27
N VAL A 85 2.81 -0.25 16.33
CA VAL A 85 1.86 -0.72 15.30
C VAL A 85 0.69 -1.49 15.92
N LYS A 86 0.93 -2.27 16.99
CA LYS A 86 -0.16 -2.96 17.71
C LYS A 86 -1.18 -1.97 18.27
N LYS A 87 -0.73 -0.84 18.84
CA LYS A 87 -1.63 0.23 19.32
C LYS A 87 -2.42 0.86 18.17
N GLU A 88 -1.77 1.13 17.03
CA GLU A 88 -2.42 1.63 15.82
C GLU A 88 -3.55 0.67 15.35
N LEU A 89 -3.27 -0.64 15.31
CA LEU A 89 -4.26 -1.65 14.91
C LEU A 89 -5.40 -1.79 15.92
N GLN A 90 -5.12 -1.70 17.23
CA GLN A 90 -6.16 -1.76 18.27
C GLN A 90 -7.14 -0.60 18.18
N ALA A 91 -6.65 0.60 17.83
CA ALA A 91 -7.44 1.79 17.64
C ALA A 91 -8.29 1.76 16.35
N SER A 92 -7.90 0.96 15.36
CA SER A 92 -8.64 0.78 14.12
C SER A 92 -9.81 -0.19 14.28
N PRO A 93 -11.07 0.24 14.03
CA PRO A 93 -12.22 -0.67 14.03
C PRO A 93 -12.08 -1.80 12.99
N PHE A 94 -11.38 -1.55 11.88
CA PHE A 94 -11.21 -2.53 10.80
C PHE A 94 -10.06 -3.49 11.03
N ASP A 95 -8.93 -2.99 11.56
CA ASP A 95 -7.67 -3.73 11.59
C ASP A 95 -7.39 -4.44 12.92
N ARG A 96 -8.20 -4.22 13.96
CA ARG A 96 -8.03 -4.89 15.28
C ARG A 96 -7.98 -6.42 15.17
N CYS A 97 -8.80 -6.98 14.31
CA CYS A 97 -8.88 -8.42 14.03
C CYS A 97 -7.60 -9.01 13.38
N LEU A 98 -6.67 -8.16 12.92
CA LEU A 98 -5.41 -8.62 12.36
C LEU A 98 -4.44 -9.09 13.46
N LEU A 99 -4.71 -8.79 14.72
CA LEU A 99 -3.89 -9.22 15.85
C LEU A 99 -4.03 -10.74 16.13
N PRO A 100 -2.99 -11.38 16.69
CA PRO A 100 -1.67 -10.83 17.04
C PRO A 100 -0.67 -10.81 15.86
N ILE A 101 0.19 -9.78 15.83
CA ILE A 101 1.21 -9.56 14.76
C ILE A 101 2.19 -10.74 14.63
N THR A 102 2.57 -11.36 15.75
CA THR A 102 3.54 -12.46 15.81
C THR A 102 3.11 -13.72 15.06
N ARG A 103 1.81 -13.87 14.77
CA ARG A 103 1.27 -15.00 13.99
C ARG A 103 1.27 -14.75 12.49
N TRP A 104 1.73 -13.59 12.02
CA TRP A 104 1.74 -13.28 10.60
C TRP A 104 2.82 -14.08 9.87
N LYS A 105 2.48 -14.54 8.66
CA LYS A 105 3.42 -15.23 7.78
C LYS A 105 4.66 -14.36 7.57
N LYS A 106 5.86 -14.96 7.65
CA LYS A 106 7.17 -14.30 7.53
C LYS A 106 7.53 -13.32 8.67
N TYR A 107 6.76 -13.19 9.75
CA TYR A 107 7.09 -12.28 10.87
C TYR A 107 8.53 -12.48 11.39
N TYR A 108 8.86 -13.70 11.83
CA TYR A 108 10.18 -14.00 12.40
C TYR A 108 11.31 -13.92 11.36
N LEU A 109 11.03 -14.32 10.11
CA LEU A 109 11.99 -14.20 9.01
C LEU A 109 12.34 -12.74 8.73
N LEU A 110 11.32 -11.86 8.64
CA LEU A 110 11.54 -10.45 8.36
C LEU A 110 12.22 -9.75 9.53
N ARG A 111 11.87 -10.12 10.78
CA ARG A 111 12.56 -9.66 11.99
C ARG A 111 14.05 -9.97 11.93
N ALA A 112 14.41 -11.23 11.68
CA ALA A 112 15.81 -11.66 11.61
C ALA A 112 16.59 -10.93 10.50
N ARG A 113 16.01 -10.83 9.30
CA ARG A 113 16.64 -10.11 8.17
C ARG A 113 16.82 -8.60 8.46
N THR A 114 15.82 -7.98 9.08
CA THR A 114 15.86 -6.55 9.43
C THR A 114 16.95 -6.27 10.47
N ILE A 115 17.04 -7.10 11.53
CA ILE A 115 18.07 -6.97 12.56
C ILE A 115 19.47 -7.07 11.93
N ARG A 116 19.71 -8.09 11.11
CA ARG A 116 20.99 -8.25 10.40
C ARG A 116 21.33 -7.03 9.54
N ARG A 117 20.34 -6.47 8.84
CA ARG A 117 20.56 -5.28 8.01
C ARG A 117 20.84 -4.02 8.85
N CYS A 118 20.28 -3.90 10.05
CA CYS A 118 20.63 -2.81 10.97
C CYS A 118 22.12 -2.87 11.35
N GLU A 119 22.65 -4.07 11.63
CA GLU A 119 24.07 -4.28 11.91
C GLU A 119 24.94 -3.84 10.71
N GLU A 120 24.58 -4.24 9.49
CA GLU A 120 25.29 -3.84 8.27
C GLU A 120 25.26 -2.31 8.05
N ILE A 121 24.12 -1.66 8.29
CA ILE A 121 24.01 -0.19 8.19
C ILE A 121 24.92 0.48 9.22
N ALA A 122 24.85 0.04 10.48
CA ALA A 122 25.65 0.59 11.58
C ALA A 122 27.17 0.42 11.37
N LEU A 123 27.60 -0.70 10.77
CA LEU A 123 29.00 -1.00 10.47
C LEU A 123 29.54 -0.26 9.24
N ASN A 124 28.77 -0.16 8.15
CA ASN A 124 29.19 0.52 6.91
C ASN A 124 29.45 2.02 7.08
N HIS A 125 28.98 2.57 8.18
CA HIS A 125 29.07 3.95 8.58
C HIS A 125 30.51 4.39 8.99
N GLY A 126 31.53 3.50 8.87
CA GLY A 126 32.94 3.75 9.22
C GLY A 126 34.00 3.27 8.22
N ILE A 127 33.64 2.96 6.96
CA ILE A 127 34.63 2.56 5.93
C ILE A 127 35.27 3.82 5.31
N SER A 128 36.60 3.90 5.34
CA SER A 128 37.41 5.08 4.97
C SER A 128 37.16 5.64 3.54
N GLU A 129 36.71 4.80 2.59
CA GLU A 129 36.44 5.22 1.21
C GLU A 129 34.98 5.60 0.93
N THR A 130 34.11 5.47 1.94
CA THR A 130 32.67 5.72 1.80
C THR A 130 32.21 6.72 2.84
N GLN A 131 31.86 7.93 2.39
CA GLN A 131 31.29 8.95 3.26
C GLN A 131 29.77 8.88 3.20
N VAL A 132 29.11 8.79 4.35
CA VAL A 132 27.66 8.94 4.42
C VAL A 132 27.30 10.43 4.31
N ILE A 133 26.60 10.79 3.24
CA ILE A 133 26.15 12.16 2.98
C ILE A 133 24.83 12.44 3.67
N ALA A 134 23.91 11.46 3.64
CA ALA A 134 22.63 11.54 4.32
C ALA A 134 22.07 10.15 4.57
N SER A 135 21.35 9.98 5.67
CA SER A 135 20.51 8.82 5.94
C SER A 135 19.15 9.33 6.41
N GLU A 136 18.07 8.84 5.80
CA GLU A 136 16.70 9.19 6.16
C GLU A 136 16.41 10.70 6.20
N ARG A 137 17.18 11.48 5.45
CA ARG A 137 17.01 12.93 5.39
C ARG A 137 15.95 13.26 4.35
N LYS A 138 14.99 14.10 4.74
CA LYS A 138 14.00 14.63 3.80
C LYS A 138 14.65 15.68 2.89
N PHE A 139 14.42 15.56 1.60
CA PHE A 139 14.79 16.53 0.58
C PHE A 139 13.57 17.03 -0.17
N GLU A 140 13.65 18.26 -0.65
CA GLU A 140 12.59 18.91 -1.39
C GLU A 140 13.18 19.68 -2.56
N SER A 141 12.59 19.49 -3.73
CA SER A 141 12.89 20.24 -4.94
C SER A 141 11.82 21.31 -5.10
N VAL A 142 12.25 22.57 -5.19
CA VAL A 142 11.37 23.73 -5.32
C VAL A 142 10.86 23.81 -6.76
N ARG A 143 11.73 23.56 -7.74
CA ARG A 143 11.41 23.64 -9.18
C ARG A 143 10.32 22.65 -9.57
N TYR A 144 10.45 21.39 -9.17
CA TYR A 144 9.50 20.35 -9.54
C TYR A 144 8.36 20.20 -8.52
N GLY A 145 8.52 20.78 -7.33
CA GLY A 145 7.66 20.49 -6.19
C GLY A 145 7.77 19.02 -5.78
N PHE A 146 8.96 18.42 -5.93
CA PHE A 146 9.20 17.03 -5.56
C PHE A 146 9.65 16.92 -4.11
N THR A 147 9.30 15.82 -3.44
CA THR A 147 9.76 15.53 -2.08
C THR A 147 10.09 14.07 -1.91
N GLY A 148 11.14 13.77 -1.17
CA GLY A 148 11.59 12.39 -0.97
C GLY A 148 12.45 12.28 0.27
N LYS A 149 12.58 11.05 0.76
CA LYS A 149 13.45 10.68 1.86
C LYS A 149 14.19 9.42 1.45
N PRO A 150 15.30 9.54 0.69
CA PRO A 150 16.11 8.39 0.33
C PRO A 150 16.66 7.74 1.60
N ASP A 151 16.67 6.41 1.66
CA ASP A 151 17.09 5.70 2.87
C ASP A 151 18.56 6.02 3.22
N LEU A 152 19.43 6.02 2.20
CA LEU A 152 20.85 6.30 2.37
C LEU A 152 21.47 6.91 1.10
N ILE A 153 22.30 7.94 1.30
CA ILE A 153 23.11 8.57 0.25
C ILE A 153 24.56 8.49 0.67
N LEU A 154 25.37 7.90 -0.19
CA LEU A 154 26.80 7.72 0.00
C LEU A 154 27.58 8.53 -1.03
N ARG A 155 28.73 9.05 -0.64
CA ARG A 155 29.79 9.46 -1.57
C ARG A 155 30.84 8.35 -1.60
N ARG A 156 31.12 7.86 -2.80
CA ARG A 156 32.22 6.94 -3.11
C ARG A 156 33.21 7.64 -4.05
N ALA A 157 34.33 7.01 -4.35
CA ALA A 157 35.35 7.54 -5.27
C ALA A 157 34.77 8.04 -6.60
N ASN A 158 33.76 7.35 -7.14
CA ASN A 158 33.17 7.68 -8.44
C ASN A 158 31.95 8.62 -8.37
N GLY A 159 31.61 9.15 -7.19
CA GLY A 159 30.49 10.10 -7.00
C GLY A 159 29.38 9.60 -6.06
N LEU A 160 28.23 10.28 -6.10
CA LEU A 160 27.09 10.00 -5.23
C LEU A 160 26.34 8.72 -5.63
N VAL A 161 25.99 7.92 -4.63
CA VAL A 161 25.19 6.68 -4.77
C VAL A 161 23.96 6.79 -3.88
N ILE A 162 22.77 6.59 -4.47
CA ILE A 162 21.51 6.49 -3.74
C ILE A 162 21.25 5.01 -3.41
N ILE A 163 20.95 4.70 -2.16
CA ILE A 163 20.55 3.37 -1.72
C ILE A 163 19.11 3.42 -1.22
N ASP A 164 18.30 2.48 -1.70
CA ASP A 164 16.93 2.24 -1.26
C ASP A 164 16.79 0.78 -0.81
N TYR A 165 16.34 0.55 0.41
CA TYR A 165 16.16 -0.77 0.98
C TYR A 165 14.75 -1.28 0.69
N LYS A 166 14.63 -2.54 0.25
CA LYS A 166 13.33 -3.18 0.03
C LYS A 166 13.17 -4.44 0.85
N SER A 167 12.05 -4.53 1.55
CA SER A 167 11.66 -5.69 2.38
C SER A 167 11.01 -6.82 1.58
N GLY A 168 10.54 -6.53 0.36
CA GLY A 168 9.94 -7.51 -0.55
C GLY A 168 10.97 -8.34 -1.30
N GLU A 169 10.54 -9.52 -1.76
CA GLU A 169 11.31 -10.40 -2.66
C GLU A 169 10.96 -10.08 -4.11
N LEU A 170 11.89 -10.32 -5.04
CA LEU A 170 11.59 -10.29 -6.47
C LEU A 170 10.72 -11.50 -6.85
N PRO A 171 9.74 -11.33 -7.75
CA PRO A 171 9.06 -12.44 -8.39
C PRO A 171 10.05 -13.37 -9.10
N ASN A 172 9.73 -14.67 -9.10
CA ASN A 172 10.48 -15.65 -9.89
C ASN A 172 10.15 -15.53 -11.39
N ASP A 173 8.94 -15.07 -11.69
CA ASP A 173 8.50 -14.81 -13.05
C ASP A 173 9.26 -13.61 -13.65
N PRO A 174 9.91 -13.75 -14.81
CA PRO A 174 10.74 -12.69 -15.39
C PRO A 174 9.99 -11.39 -15.69
N GLU A 175 8.77 -11.48 -16.22
CA GLU A 175 7.98 -10.30 -16.61
C GLU A 175 7.56 -9.49 -15.37
N ASN A 176 7.01 -10.16 -14.38
CA ASN A 176 6.67 -9.53 -13.09
C ASN A 176 7.92 -9.00 -12.36
N ARG A 177 9.08 -9.64 -12.55
CA ARG A 177 10.35 -9.18 -11.99
C ARG A 177 10.79 -7.87 -12.63
N GLU A 178 10.74 -7.77 -13.96
CA GLU A 178 11.12 -6.56 -14.69
C GLU A 178 10.20 -5.39 -14.36
N GLU A 179 8.88 -5.58 -14.34
CA GLU A 179 7.91 -4.55 -13.97
C GLU A 179 8.19 -4.00 -12.56
N LYS A 180 8.47 -4.90 -11.61
CA LYS A 180 8.79 -4.50 -10.24
C LYS A 180 10.11 -3.73 -10.13
N ILE A 181 11.12 -4.11 -10.92
CA ILE A 181 12.39 -3.38 -10.99
C ILE A 181 12.17 -2.00 -11.59
N GLU A 182 11.33 -1.86 -12.62
CA GLU A 182 11.00 -0.58 -13.23
C GLU A 182 10.37 0.38 -12.21
N LEU A 183 9.41 -0.11 -11.42
CA LEU A 183 8.79 0.69 -10.35
C LEU A 183 9.81 1.18 -9.31
N TRP A 184 10.80 0.35 -8.98
CA TRP A 184 11.87 0.76 -8.06
C TRP A 184 12.89 1.70 -8.72
N GLN A 185 13.19 1.49 -10.01
CA GLN A 185 14.01 2.41 -10.80
C GLN A 185 13.40 3.81 -10.83
N GLN A 186 12.08 3.92 -11.01
CA GLN A 186 11.38 5.22 -10.96
C GLN A 186 11.61 5.92 -9.62
N GLN A 187 11.61 5.19 -8.49
CA GLN A 187 11.87 5.78 -7.16
C GLN A 187 13.30 6.31 -7.02
N ILE A 188 14.28 5.57 -7.54
CA ILE A 188 15.68 6.01 -7.59
C ILE A 188 15.84 7.26 -8.46
N LEU A 189 15.24 7.28 -9.66
CA LEU A 189 15.33 8.42 -10.57
C LEU A 189 14.66 9.67 -9.99
N PHE A 190 13.54 9.51 -9.30
CA PHE A 190 12.85 10.60 -8.61
C PHE A 190 13.72 11.18 -7.49
N SER A 191 14.38 10.31 -6.72
CA SER A 191 15.36 10.73 -5.71
C SER A 191 16.56 11.44 -6.34
N ALA A 192 17.07 10.94 -7.48
CA ALA A 192 18.16 11.55 -8.22
C ALA A 192 17.80 12.95 -8.74
N ALA A 193 16.56 13.17 -9.18
CA ALA A 193 16.05 14.48 -9.59
C ALA A 193 16.14 15.49 -8.42
N ILE A 194 15.65 15.09 -7.24
CA ILE A 194 15.68 15.93 -6.03
C ILE A 194 17.12 16.24 -5.61
N ILE A 195 18.02 15.24 -5.62
CA ILE A 195 19.42 15.44 -5.25
C ILE A 195 20.16 16.33 -6.25
N LYS A 196 19.92 16.14 -7.56
CA LYS A 196 20.53 16.99 -8.59
C LYS A 196 20.15 18.46 -8.42
N GLU A 197 18.89 18.74 -8.10
CA GLU A 197 18.45 20.11 -7.87
C GLU A 197 18.99 20.70 -6.57
N THR A 198 18.97 19.93 -5.47
CA THR A 198 19.34 20.44 -4.14
C THR A 198 20.84 20.54 -3.91
N SER A 199 21.64 19.70 -4.57
CA SER A 199 23.10 19.64 -4.40
C SER A 199 23.90 20.10 -5.63
N GLY A 200 23.26 20.21 -6.80
CA GLY A 200 23.93 20.46 -8.08
C GLY A 200 24.65 19.24 -8.67
N GLU A 201 24.80 18.14 -7.94
CA GLU A 201 25.51 16.92 -8.37
C GLU A 201 24.51 15.83 -8.80
N LEU A 202 24.76 15.18 -9.94
CA LEU A 202 23.95 14.03 -10.37
C LEU A 202 24.52 12.76 -9.75
N PRO A 203 23.71 11.95 -9.01
CA PRO A 203 24.16 10.64 -8.57
C PRO A 203 24.55 9.74 -9.73
N VAL A 204 25.65 9.01 -9.58
CA VAL A 204 26.19 8.17 -10.66
C VAL A 204 25.45 6.83 -10.80
N LYS A 205 24.86 6.34 -9.71
CA LYS A 205 24.00 5.14 -9.71
C LYS A 205 23.07 5.10 -8.51
N GLY A 206 22.01 4.31 -8.64
CA GLY A 206 21.22 3.82 -7.51
C GLY A 206 21.52 2.35 -7.21
N GLU A 207 21.28 1.95 -5.98
CA GLU A 207 21.31 0.56 -5.54
C GLU A 207 20.00 0.26 -4.80
N ILE A 208 19.24 -0.71 -5.29
CA ILE A 208 18.12 -1.28 -4.53
C ILE A 208 18.69 -2.48 -3.77
N ARG A 209 18.61 -2.44 -2.44
CA ARG A 209 19.16 -3.49 -1.58
C ARG A 209 18.04 -4.26 -0.91
N LEU A 210 17.86 -5.50 -1.32
CA LEU A 210 16.87 -6.39 -0.72
C LEU A 210 17.36 -6.91 0.63
N LEU A 211 16.43 -7.33 1.47
CA LEU A 211 16.72 -7.95 2.77
C LEU A 211 17.33 -9.37 2.67
N ASN A 212 17.34 -9.98 1.49
CA ASN A 212 18.02 -11.25 1.20
C ASN A 212 19.46 -11.04 0.67
N ASN A 213 20.00 -9.82 0.74
CA ASN A 213 21.31 -9.40 0.24
C ASN A 213 21.46 -9.31 -1.29
N GLU A 214 20.39 -9.51 -2.05
CA GLU A 214 20.39 -9.16 -3.48
C GLU A 214 20.50 -7.64 -3.66
N VAL A 215 21.36 -7.22 -4.60
CA VAL A 215 21.56 -5.81 -4.95
C VAL A 215 21.27 -5.61 -6.42
N ILE A 216 20.39 -4.66 -6.72
CA ILE A 216 20.03 -4.29 -8.08
C ILE A 216 20.63 -2.91 -8.36
N HIS A 217 21.47 -2.83 -9.38
CA HIS A 217 22.11 -1.58 -9.79
C HIS A 217 21.26 -0.85 -10.81
N ILE A 218 20.92 0.40 -10.49
CA ILE A 218 20.13 1.27 -11.35
C ILE A 218 21.05 2.33 -11.96
N PRO A 219 21.29 2.31 -13.28
CA PRO A 219 22.05 3.36 -13.94
C PRO A 219 21.27 4.67 -13.92
N ILE A 220 21.91 5.74 -13.45
CA ILE A 220 21.33 7.08 -13.43
C ILE A 220 22.01 7.90 -14.53
N ASN A 221 21.20 8.52 -15.39
CA ASN A 221 21.68 9.51 -16.33
C ASN A 221 20.71 10.69 -16.40
N LEU A 222 21.21 11.83 -16.86
CA LEU A 222 20.46 13.08 -16.87
C LEU A 222 19.19 13.00 -17.71
N GLN A 223 19.23 12.29 -18.84
CA GLN A 223 18.09 12.18 -19.75
C GLN A 223 16.92 11.42 -19.08
N LYS A 224 17.18 10.28 -18.44
CA LYS A 224 16.18 9.51 -17.69
C LYS A 224 15.56 10.33 -16.56
N VAL A 225 16.39 11.08 -15.83
CA VAL A 225 15.93 11.96 -14.74
C VAL A 225 15.05 13.09 -15.28
N LYS A 226 15.41 13.68 -16.42
CA LYS A 226 14.64 14.75 -17.06
C LYS A 226 13.29 14.24 -17.54
N THR A 227 13.27 13.15 -18.31
CA THR A 227 12.03 12.55 -18.83
C THR A 227 11.06 12.17 -17.71
N LEU A 228 11.54 11.54 -16.63
CA LEU A 228 10.70 11.19 -15.48
C LEU A 228 10.18 12.44 -14.75
N SER A 229 11.00 13.48 -14.61
CA SER A 229 10.57 14.75 -14.00
C SER A 229 9.47 15.44 -14.81
N GLU A 230 9.60 15.48 -16.14
CA GLU A 230 8.61 16.08 -17.04
C GLU A 230 7.29 15.30 -17.02
N GLU A 231 7.34 13.96 -17.10
CA GLU A 231 6.16 13.11 -16.96
C GLU A 231 5.44 13.34 -15.63
N ALA A 232 6.19 13.39 -14.53
CA ALA A 232 5.66 13.59 -13.19
C ALA A 232 5.01 14.97 -13.01
N GLN A 233 5.58 16.03 -13.59
CA GLN A 233 4.97 17.35 -13.62
C GLN A 233 3.67 17.37 -14.42
N ALA A 234 3.68 16.83 -15.65
CA ALA A 234 2.50 16.79 -16.50
C ALA A 234 1.33 16.03 -15.84
N LEU A 235 1.61 14.89 -15.20
CA LEU A 235 0.59 14.14 -14.47
C LEU A 235 0.03 14.90 -13.26
N LYS A 236 0.90 15.57 -12.50
CA LYS A 236 0.50 16.41 -11.35
C LYS A 236 -0.39 17.56 -11.80
N GLU A 237 -0.01 18.27 -12.86
CA GLU A 237 -0.74 19.39 -13.42
C GLU A 237 -2.12 18.96 -13.93
N ASN A 238 -2.18 17.90 -14.74
CA ASN A 238 -3.44 17.34 -15.22
C ASN A 238 -4.40 16.97 -14.07
N TYR A 239 -3.89 16.32 -13.02
CA TYR A 239 -4.70 16.04 -11.84
C TYR A 239 -5.19 17.31 -11.13
N ASN A 240 -4.31 18.29 -10.91
CA ASN A 240 -4.66 19.52 -10.22
C ASN A 240 -5.72 20.32 -10.99
N THR A 241 -5.58 20.46 -12.31
CA THR A 241 -6.57 21.11 -13.17
C THR A 241 -7.94 20.44 -13.05
N LYS A 242 -8.00 19.10 -13.12
CA LYS A 242 -9.26 18.35 -12.94
C LYS A 242 -9.89 18.58 -11.57
N VAL A 243 -9.09 18.61 -10.50
CA VAL A 243 -9.59 18.88 -9.15
C VAL A 243 -10.13 20.32 -9.02
N GLU A 244 -9.43 21.29 -9.61
CA GLU A 244 -9.85 22.70 -9.60
C GLU A 244 -11.14 22.93 -10.39
N MET A 245 -11.30 22.22 -11.52
CA MET A 245 -12.55 22.19 -12.29
C MET A 245 -13.70 21.47 -11.58
N GLY A 246 -13.42 20.74 -10.50
CA GLY A 246 -14.44 20.00 -9.76
C GLY A 246 -15.03 18.82 -10.52
N VAL A 247 -14.24 18.15 -11.38
CA VAL A 247 -14.72 17.01 -12.17
C VAL A 247 -15.25 15.88 -11.29
N ALA A 248 -16.13 15.05 -11.84
CA ALA A 248 -16.69 13.91 -11.13
C ALA A 248 -15.59 12.88 -10.79
N TYR A 249 -15.77 12.12 -9.71
CA TYR A 249 -14.76 11.13 -9.28
C TYR A 249 -14.51 10.05 -10.32
N SER A 250 -15.52 9.72 -11.11
CA SER A 250 -15.41 8.79 -12.23
C SER A 250 -14.41 9.25 -13.30
N GLU A 251 -14.19 10.55 -13.47
CA GLU A 251 -13.23 11.12 -14.44
C GLU A 251 -11.78 11.12 -13.94
N LEU A 252 -11.60 10.88 -12.63
CA LEU A 252 -10.30 10.69 -11.98
C LEU A 252 -10.00 9.21 -11.70
N ALA A 253 -11.02 8.36 -11.74
CA ALA A 253 -10.87 6.94 -11.49
C ALA A 253 -10.33 6.24 -12.73
N GLN A 254 -9.30 5.44 -12.54
CA GLN A 254 -8.76 4.56 -13.57
C GLN A 254 -8.86 3.12 -13.09
N TYR A 255 -9.62 2.31 -13.83
CA TYR A 255 -9.73 0.88 -13.56
C TYR A 255 -8.50 0.15 -14.12
N SER A 256 -7.95 -0.75 -13.31
CA SER A 256 -6.96 -1.74 -13.70
C SER A 256 -7.04 -2.88 -12.69
N VAL A 257 -6.80 -4.11 -13.15
CA VAL A 257 -6.85 -5.29 -12.27
C VAL A 257 -5.85 -5.13 -11.13
N ASP A 258 -4.60 -4.79 -11.45
CA ASP A 258 -3.51 -4.66 -10.46
C ASP A 258 -3.68 -3.46 -9.53
N GLY A 259 -4.06 -2.30 -10.09
CA GLY A 259 -4.28 -1.09 -9.31
C GLY A 259 -5.47 -1.23 -8.35
N CYS A 260 -6.54 -1.91 -8.77
CA CYS A 260 -7.74 -2.09 -7.98
C CYS A 260 -7.61 -3.22 -6.94
N ALA A 261 -6.82 -4.27 -7.22
CA ALA A 261 -6.65 -5.41 -6.32
C ALA A 261 -6.27 -4.95 -4.90
N PHE A 262 -5.36 -3.97 -4.82
CA PHE A 262 -4.80 -3.42 -3.58
C PHE A 262 -5.29 -2.00 -3.25
N CYS A 263 -6.36 -1.51 -3.88
CA CYS A 263 -6.89 -0.16 -3.62
C CYS A 263 -7.71 -0.14 -2.32
N GLU A 264 -7.32 0.72 -1.39
CA GLU A 264 -7.97 0.86 -0.09
C GLU A 264 -9.34 1.54 -0.13
N PHE A 265 -9.69 2.17 -1.26
CA PHE A 265 -10.97 2.84 -1.47
C PHE A 265 -11.90 2.08 -2.41
N LYS A 266 -11.56 0.85 -2.82
CA LYS A 266 -12.35 0.10 -3.81
C LYS A 266 -13.79 -0.17 -3.37
N GLY A 267 -14.07 -0.24 -2.07
CA GLY A 267 -15.43 -0.35 -1.55
C GLY A 267 -16.30 0.87 -1.85
N ALA A 268 -15.71 2.06 -1.98
CA ALA A 268 -16.40 3.31 -2.28
C ALA A 268 -16.30 3.72 -3.76
N CYS A 269 -15.44 3.07 -4.56
CA CYS A 269 -15.16 3.47 -5.94
C CYS A 269 -16.19 2.92 -6.93
N ASN A 270 -17.09 3.77 -7.45
CA ASN A 270 -18.12 3.34 -8.40
C ASN A 270 -17.53 2.82 -9.73
N THR A 271 -16.45 3.41 -10.24
CA THR A 271 -15.79 2.92 -11.45
C THR A 271 -15.30 1.48 -11.27
N PHE A 272 -14.72 1.14 -10.12
CA PHE A 272 -14.35 -0.25 -9.83
C PHE A 272 -15.55 -1.20 -9.91
N TRP A 273 -16.71 -0.82 -9.38
CA TRP A 273 -17.88 -1.72 -9.39
C TRP A 273 -18.63 -1.76 -10.72
N LYS A 274 -18.49 -0.72 -11.56
CA LYS A 274 -19.06 -0.71 -12.92
C LYS A 274 -18.23 -1.54 -13.89
N GLU A 275 -16.91 -1.38 -13.85
CA GLU A 275 -15.97 -2.03 -14.77
C GLU A 275 -15.61 -3.46 -14.36
N ASN A 276 -15.91 -3.86 -13.11
CA ASN A 276 -15.56 -5.19 -12.60
C ASN A 276 -16.71 -6.20 -12.75
N PRO A 277 -16.69 -7.08 -13.76
CA PRO A 277 -17.60 -8.21 -13.83
C PRO A 277 -17.22 -9.21 -12.74
N GLN A 278 -17.96 -9.22 -11.63
CA GLN A 278 -17.68 -10.14 -10.53
C GLN A 278 -17.77 -11.61 -10.94
N PRO A 279 -16.93 -12.51 -10.40
CA PRO A 279 -15.74 -12.26 -9.58
C PRO A 279 -14.44 -12.21 -10.39
N ILE A 280 -13.48 -11.36 -9.98
CA ILE A 280 -12.15 -11.24 -10.62
C ILE A 280 -11.43 -12.61 -10.58
N PRO A 281 -11.23 -13.30 -11.71
CA PRO A 281 -10.39 -14.49 -11.76
C PRO A 281 -8.91 -14.07 -11.74
N GLY A 282 -8.07 -14.79 -11.00
CA GLY A 282 -6.61 -14.64 -11.09
C GLY A 282 -5.91 -13.83 -9.99
N THR A 283 -6.64 -13.26 -9.03
CA THR A 283 -6.03 -12.79 -7.76
C THR A 283 -6.29 -13.82 -6.67
N ASP A 284 -5.60 -14.96 -6.74
CA ASP A 284 -5.59 -16.07 -5.79
C ASP A 284 -6.70 -16.04 -4.72
N GLU A 285 -7.85 -16.65 -5.07
CA GLU A 285 -8.97 -17.03 -4.20
C GLU A 285 -9.92 -15.94 -3.65
N TYR A 286 -9.80 -14.65 -3.98
CA TYR A 286 -10.62 -13.61 -3.33
C TYR A 286 -11.48 -12.76 -4.29
N GLY A 287 -12.81 -12.90 -4.17
CA GLY A 287 -13.80 -12.14 -4.93
C GLY A 287 -14.32 -10.90 -4.19
N CYS A 288 -14.82 -9.97 -5.00
CA CYS A 288 -15.67 -8.89 -4.56
C CYS A 288 -17.13 -9.23 -4.94
N LEU A 289 -18.11 -8.76 -4.19
CA LEU A 289 -19.53 -8.93 -4.54
C LEU A 289 -20.28 -7.67 -4.14
N SER A 290 -21.28 -7.23 -4.89
CA SER A 290 -22.14 -6.12 -4.48
C SER A 290 -23.58 -6.50 -4.71
N GLY A 291 -24.46 -6.24 -3.75
CA GLY A 291 -25.87 -6.61 -3.83
C GLY A 291 -26.68 -6.13 -2.63
N ARG A 292 -28.00 -6.25 -2.72
CA ARG A 292 -28.90 -5.95 -1.60
C ARG A 292 -29.03 -7.16 -0.68
N VAL A 293 -29.01 -6.91 0.61
CA VAL A 293 -29.25 -7.93 1.64
C VAL A 293 -30.71 -8.37 1.53
N LEU A 294 -30.94 -9.64 1.24
CA LEU A 294 -32.30 -10.20 1.26
C LEU A 294 -32.69 -10.67 2.64
N LYS A 295 -31.76 -11.33 3.32
CA LYS A 295 -32.04 -11.99 4.59
C LYS A 295 -30.75 -12.16 5.39
N VAL A 296 -30.83 -11.86 6.68
CA VAL A 296 -29.80 -12.20 7.68
C VAL A 296 -30.34 -13.36 8.51
N THR A 297 -29.63 -14.49 8.52
CA THR A 297 -30.02 -15.68 9.29
C THR A 297 -28.91 -16.03 10.28
N THR A 298 -29.25 -16.07 11.56
CA THR A 298 -28.38 -16.49 12.66
C THR A 298 -28.47 -18.01 12.84
N GLY A 299 -27.33 -18.70 12.86
CA GLY A 299 -27.26 -20.12 13.20
C GLY A 299 -27.43 -20.38 14.70
N LYS A 300 -27.54 -21.66 15.10
CA LYS A 300 -27.56 -22.07 16.51
C LYS A 300 -26.21 -21.85 17.22
N SER A 301 -25.10 -21.87 16.48
CA SER A 301 -23.81 -21.33 16.92
C SER A 301 -23.76 -19.82 16.59
N LYS A 302 -22.89 -19.04 17.24
CA LYS A 302 -22.72 -17.59 16.99
C LYS A 302 -22.33 -17.20 15.54
N ASN A 303 -22.34 -18.15 14.59
CA ASN A 303 -22.08 -17.94 13.18
C ASN A 303 -23.34 -17.41 12.48
N ARG A 304 -23.16 -16.36 11.67
CA ARG A 304 -24.23 -15.78 10.85
C ARG A 304 -24.08 -16.19 9.40
N SER A 305 -25.22 -16.35 8.73
CA SER A 305 -25.33 -16.46 7.29
C SER A 305 -26.11 -15.27 6.75
N ILE A 306 -25.63 -14.67 5.66
CA ILE A 306 -26.28 -13.54 5.01
C ILE A 306 -26.51 -13.91 3.57
N VAL A 307 -27.75 -13.76 3.09
CA VAL A 307 -28.09 -13.96 1.68
C VAL A 307 -28.15 -12.59 1.00
N ILE A 308 -27.35 -12.42 -0.04
CA ILE A 308 -27.23 -11.19 -0.81
C ILE A 308 -27.66 -11.47 -2.24
N ARG A 309 -28.55 -10.63 -2.78
CA ARG A 309 -28.97 -10.69 -4.18
C ARG A 309 -28.36 -9.53 -4.94
N TYR A 310 -27.89 -9.79 -6.16
CA TYR A 310 -27.47 -8.74 -7.06
C TYR A 310 -27.83 -9.02 -8.50
N ARG A 311 -27.78 -7.97 -9.33
CA ARG A 311 -28.05 -8.02 -10.76
C ARG A 311 -26.74 -7.97 -11.54
N LYS A 312 -26.53 -8.91 -12.45
CA LYS A 312 -25.42 -8.95 -13.41
C LYS A 312 -25.71 -8.08 -14.63
N LEU A 313 -24.68 -7.81 -15.43
CA LEU A 313 -24.80 -7.08 -16.71
C LEU A 313 -25.70 -7.81 -17.72
N ASP A 314 -25.79 -9.13 -17.65
CA ASP A 314 -26.71 -9.96 -18.45
C ASP A 314 -28.17 -9.89 -17.97
N GLY A 315 -28.47 -9.04 -16.99
CA GLY A 315 -29.80 -8.86 -16.42
C GLY A 315 -30.23 -9.94 -15.41
N SER A 316 -29.46 -11.02 -15.27
CA SER A 316 -29.77 -12.07 -14.30
C SER A 316 -29.60 -11.56 -12.87
N SER A 317 -30.56 -11.89 -12.00
CA SER A 317 -30.40 -11.70 -10.56
C SER A 317 -29.89 -12.99 -9.95
N GLN A 318 -28.72 -12.95 -9.31
CA GLN A 318 -28.10 -14.11 -8.69
C GLN A 318 -28.07 -13.94 -7.17
N GLU A 319 -28.46 -14.97 -6.44
CA GLU A 319 -28.45 -15.00 -4.99
C GLU A 319 -27.19 -15.67 -4.48
N TRP A 320 -26.49 -15.00 -3.58
CA TRP A 320 -25.27 -15.46 -2.95
C TRP A 320 -25.48 -15.67 -1.47
N GLN A 321 -24.96 -16.77 -0.95
CA GLN A 321 -24.98 -17.07 0.46
C GLN A 321 -23.59 -16.87 1.06
N ILE A 322 -23.49 -15.92 1.98
CA ILE A 322 -22.26 -15.65 2.72
C ILE A 322 -22.35 -16.37 4.05
N LEU A 323 -21.41 -17.29 4.30
CA LEU A 323 -21.42 -18.17 5.46
C LEU A 323 -20.32 -17.82 6.46
N ASN A 324 -20.46 -18.27 7.71
CA ASN A 324 -19.43 -18.22 8.75
C ASN A 324 -18.93 -16.82 9.09
N LEU A 325 -19.83 -15.84 9.09
CA LEU A 325 -19.49 -14.50 9.57
C LEU A 325 -19.51 -14.49 11.10
N SER A 326 -18.34 -14.24 11.70
CA SER A 326 -18.19 -14.15 13.16
C SER A 326 -18.39 -12.72 13.66
N ALA A 327 -19.02 -12.56 14.83
CA ALA A 327 -19.18 -11.26 15.47
C ALA A 327 -17.82 -10.63 15.84
N GLU A 328 -16.80 -11.43 16.13
CA GLU A 328 -15.44 -10.94 16.38
C GLU A 328 -14.84 -10.23 15.16
N GLN A 329 -15.10 -10.76 13.96
CA GLN A 329 -14.57 -10.18 12.72
C GLN A 329 -15.44 -9.03 12.19
N PHE A 330 -16.75 -9.07 12.44
CA PHE A 330 -17.73 -8.17 11.85
C PHE A 330 -18.72 -7.65 12.90
N GLY A 331 -18.21 -6.96 13.93
CA GLY A 331 -18.95 -6.55 15.14
C GLY A 331 -20.34 -5.94 14.93
N ASP A 332 -20.58 -5.28 13.79
CA ASP A 332 -21.83 -4.56 13.49
C ASP A 332 -22.84 -5.37 12.66
N LEU A 333 -22.65 -6.69 12.50
CA LEU A 333 -23.58 -7.51 11.69
C LEU A 333 -25.02 -7.56 12.21
N GLU A 334 -25.27 -7.15 13.47
CA GLU A 334 -26.63 -7.09 14.04
C GLU A 334 -27.44 -5.93 13.47
N GLU A 335 -26.76 -4.89 13.00
CA GLU A 335 -27.38 -3.67 12.51
C GLU A 335 -27.75 -3.77 11.02
N LEU A 336 -27.29 -4.81 10.34
CA LEU A 336 -27.46 -4.95 8.89
C LEU A 336 -28.92 -5.27 8.54
N LYS A 337 -29.61 -4.29 7.95
CA LYS A 337 -31.02 -4.39 7.56
C LYS A 337 -31.22 -5.09 6.21
N GLN A 338 -32.34 -5.78 6.06
CA GLN A 338 -32.82 -6.23 4.76
C GLN A 338 -33.04 -5.01 3.84
N GLY A 339 -32.70 -5.17 2.57
CA GLY A 339 -32.76 -4.12 1.56
C GLY A 339 -31.49 -3.27 1.44
N THR A 340 -30.63 -3.25 2.47
CA THR A 340 -29.37 -2.49 2.46
C THR A 340 -28.47 -2.96 1.31
N LEU A 341 -27.96 -2.02 0.52
CA LEU A 341 -26.94 -2.31 -0.48
C LEU A 341 -25.59 -2.49 0.20
N VAL A 342 -24.95 -3.63 -0.03
CA VAL A 342 -23.63 -3.94 0.50
C VAL A 342 -22.63 -4.26 -0.60
N ARG A 343 -21.36 -4.07 -0.27
CA ARG A 343 -20.19 -4.43 -1.05
C ARG A 343 -19.30 -5.31 -0.18
N LEU A 344 -19.16 -6.57 -0.59
CA LEU A 344 -18.29 -7.55 0.03
C LEU A 344 -16.93 -7.50 -0.64
N LEU A 345 -15.89 -7.38 0.16
CA LEU A 345 -14.51 -7.25 -0.31
C LEU A 345 -13.69 -8.43 0.20
N ASN A 346 -12.86 -9.00 -0.68
CA ASN A 346 -11.89 -10.04 -0.38
C ASN A 346 -12.51 -11.32 0.25
N PHE A 347 -13.65 -11.78 -0.27
CA PHE A 347 -14.30 -13.01 0.17
C PHE A 347 -13.83 -14.21 -0.66
N LYS A 348 -13.63 -15.36 -0.04
CA LYS A 348 -13.33 -16.59 -0.77
C LYS A 348 -14.59 -17.13 -1.41
N ILE A 349 -14.60 -17.23 -2.74
CA ILE A 349 -15.73 -17.78 -3.50
C ILE A 349 -15.56 -19.29 -3.59
N GLU A 350 -16.62 -20.03 -3.28
CA GLU A 350 -16.64 -21.49 -3.41
C GLU A 350 -16.88 -21.87 -4.87
N SER A 351 -16.05 -22.78 -5.39
CA SER A 351 -16.04 -23.20 -6.80
C SER A 351 -17.17 -24.18 -7.17
N ASP A 352 -17.95 -24.65 -6.19
CA ASP A 352 -18.91 -25.74 -6.31
C ASP A 352 -20.26 -25.34 -6.92
N LYS A 353 -20.33 -24.23 -7.67
CA LYS A 353 -21.55 -23.66 -8.27
C LYS A 353 -22.66 -23.30 -7.27
N SER A 354 -22.42 -23.41 -5.96
CA SER A 354 -23.46 -23.17 -4.92
C SER A 354 -23.67 -21.69 -4.59
N TYR A 355 -23.00 -20.77 -5.30
CA TYR A 355 -23.03 -19.32 -5.06
C TYR A 355 -22.77 -18.97 -3.59
N ARG A 356 -21.78 -19.65 -3.02
CA ARG A 356 -21.34 -19.44 -1.65
C ARG A 356 -20.05 -18.67 -1.63
N ALA A 357 -19.92 -17.84 -0.60
CA ALA A 357 -18.65 -17.26 -0.26
C ALA A 357 -18.42 -17.28 1.26
N LYS A 358 -17.15 -17.36 1.64
CA LYS A 358 -16.71 -17.39 3.03
C LYS A 358 -15.78 -16.20 3.30
N PRO A 359 -15.85 -15.60 4.49
CA PRO A 359 -14.94 -14.55 4.86
C PRO A 359 -13.52 -15.10 4.96
N THR A 360 -12.58 -14.23 4.64
CA THR A 360 -11.14 -14.38 4.84
C THR A 360 -10.72 -13.43 5.94
N GLN A 361 -9.48 -13.50 6.41
CA GLN A 361 -8.98 -12.55 7.42
C GLN A 361 -9.01 -11.09 6.95
N ASN A 362 -9.06 -10.85 5.64
CA ASN A 362 -9.08 -9.50 5.04
C ASN A 362 -10.47 -9.11 4.52
N SER A 363 -11.49 -9.91 4.80
CA SER A 363 -12.85 -9.63 4.33
C SER A 363 -13.44 -8.42 5.03
N VAL A 364 -14.13 -7.59 4.24
CA VAL A 364 -14.86 -6.42 4.72
C VAL A 364 -16.26 -6.43 4.11
N ILE A 365 -17.26 -6.13 4.93
CA ILE A 365 -18.62 -5.83 4.48
C ILE A 365 -18.77 -4.32 4.54
N TRP A 366 -19.05 -3.71 3.39
CA TRP A 366 -19.18 -2.28 3.24
C TRP A 366 -20.63 -1.92 2.88
N GLU A 367 -21.33 -1.22 3.77
CA GLU A 367 -22.65 -0.66 3.47
C GLU A 367 -22.49 0.54 2.54
N VAL A 368 -23.21 0.53 1.42
CA VAL A 368 -23.17 1.60 0.42
C VAL A 368 -24.20 2.65 0.80
N PRO A 369 -23.79 3.90 1.13
CA PRO A 369 -24.74 4.96 1.40
C PRO A 369 -25.56 5.28 0.15
N GLU A 370 -26.83 5.67 0.31
CA GLU A 370 -27.69 6.02 -0.83
C GLU A 370 -27.12 7.16 -1.69
N SER A 371 -26.34 8.06 -1.10
CA SER A 371 -25.66 9.15 -1.83
C SER A 371 -24.58 8.69 -2.81
N PHE A 372 -24.25 7.39 -2.84
CA PHE A 372 -23.31 6.78 -3.78
C PHE A 372 -24.00 6.00 -4.90
N LEU A 373 -25.33 5.82 -4.81
CA LEU A 373 -26.18 5.29 -5.87
C LEU A 373 -26.58 6.41 -6.83
#